data_AF-A0A2I0HJ01-F1
#
_entry.id   AF-A0A2I0HJ01-F1
#
_cell.length_a   1.000
_cell.length_b   1.000
_cell.length_c   1.000
_cell.angle_alpha   90.00
_cell.angle_beta   90.00
_cell.angle_gamma   90.00
#
_symmetry.space_group_name_H-M   'P 1'
#
loop_
_entity.id
_entity.type
_entity.pdbx_description
1 polymer ?
#
loop_
_entity_poly.entity_id
_entity_poly.type
_entity_poly.pdbx_seq_one_letter_code
_entity_poly.pdbx_strand_id
1 'polypeptide(L)'
;MLLPYFYTLFREANTSGVPLIRPLWMEFPSDETTFKNDEAFMVGNSLLVQGIFIEQAKHVSVYMPGKESWYDVRTGATYSGGSTHKLEALEESIPAFQRAGTIIPRRDRFRRSSTQMANDPYTLRIIIMGHAVGPRNALVEPDNRNVETEFGPLQLLGRTGPAVLTIRKPGVRVADDWTIKIL
;
A
#
# COMPACT_ATOMS: atom_id res chain seq x y z
N MET A 1 -3.55 10.11 3.62
CA MET A 1 -2.91 10.07 4.95
C MET A 1 -3.04 8.67 5.56
N LEU A 2 -1.92 8.05 5.98
CA LEU A 2 -1.83 6.64 6.41
C LEU A 2 -2.10 6.42 7.90
N LEU A 3 -2.56 7.43 8.65
CA LEU A 3 -2.81 7.31 10.09
C LEU A 3 -3.69 6.10 10.49
N PRO A 4 -4.77 5.75 9.74
CA PRO A 4 -5.53 4.53 10.03
C PRO A 4 -4.66 3.27 10.03
N TYR A 5 -3.82 3.10 9.01
CA TYR A 5 -2.93 1.96 8.88
C TYR A 5 -1.92 1.90 10.04
N PHE A 6 -1.27 3.02 10.35
CA PHE A 6 -0.35 3.08 11.49
C PHE A 6 -1.04 2.77 12.82
N TYR A 7 -2.27 3.25 13.04
CA TYR A 7 -3.02 2.96 14.26
C TYR A 7 -3.33 1.46 14.40
N THR A 8 -3.66 0.78 13.29
CA THR A 8 -3.80 -0.68 13.27
C THR A 8 -2.50 -1.38 13.63
N LEU A 9 -1.35 -0.93 13.09
CA LEU A 9 -0.04 -1.50 13.41
C LEU A 9 0.37 -1.24 14.87
N PHE A 10 0.06 -0.08 15.44
CA PHE A 10 0.30 0.18 16.87
C PHE A 10 -0.53 -0.75 17.76
N ARG A 11 -1.77 -1.04 17.37
CA ARG A 11 -2.61 -2.01 18.09
C ARG A 11 -2.05 -3.43 17.99
N GLU A 12 -1.57 -3.83 16.81
CA GLU A 12 -0.88 -5.13 16.62
C GLU A 12 0.38 -5.21 17.49
N ALA A 13 1.22 -4.17 17.48
CA ALA A 13 2.42 -4.11 18.32
C ALA A 13 2.09 -4.19 19.81
N ASN A 14 1.03 -3.52 20.26
CA ASN A 14 0.59 -3.57 21.66
C ASN A 14 0.07 -4.95 22.09
N THR A 15 -0.59 -5.68 21.18
CA THR A 15 -1.23 -6.97 21.50
C THR A 15 -0.32 -8.18 21.28
N SER A 16 0.55 -8.14 20.28
CA SER A 16 1.39 -9.26 19.87
C SER A 16 2.89 -9.03 20.12
N GLY A 17 3.32 -7.78 20.35
CA GLY A 17 4.73 -7.41 20.44
C GLY A 17 5.44 -7.28 19.08
N VAL A 18 4.76 -7.54 17.96
CA VAL A 18 5.37 -7.44 16.62
C VAL A 18 5.64 -5.97 16.28
N PRO A 19 6.88 -5.61 15.86
CA PRO A 19 7.21 -4.21 15.58
C PRO A 19 6.49 -3.70 14.33
N LEU A 20 6.28 -2.38 14.28
CA LEU A 20 5.64 -1.73 13.13
C LEU A 20 6.59 -1.63 11.95
N ILE A 21 7.84 -1.25 12.23
CA ILE A 21 8.93 -1.18 11.26
C ILE A 21 9.69 -2.49 11.37
N ARG A 22 9.73 -3.24 10.27
CA ARG A 22 10.25 -4.60 10.23
C ARG A 22 11.37 -4.66 9.19
N PRO A 23 12.52 -5.28 9.49
CA PRO A 23 13.51 -5.56 8.45
C PRO A 23 12.94 -6.57 7.45
N LEU A 24 13.43 -6.57 6.21
CA LEU A 24 12.85 -7.40 5.15
C LEU A 24 12.83 -8.90 5.51
N TRP A 25 13.90 -9.39 6.13
CA TRP A 25 14.03 -10.81 6.53
C TRP A 25 12.98 -11.27 7.54
N MET A 26 12.35 -10.36 8.29
CA MET A 26 11.28 -10.70 9.23
C MET A 26 10.01 -11.13 8.49
N GLU A 27 9.71 -10.48 7.36
CA GLU A 27 8.56 -10.81 6.51
C GLU A 27 8.89 -11.89 5.46
N PHE A 28 10.17 -12.04 5.11
CA PHE A 28 10.66 -12.95 4.08
C PHE A 28 11.82 -13.83 4.60
N PRO A 29 11.59 -14.68 5.62
CA PRO A 29 12.65 -15.43 6.30
C PRO A 29 13.34 -16.48 5.40
N SER A 30 12.68 -16.91 4.33
CA SER A 30 13.24 -17.88 3.38
C SER A 30 14.11 -17.24 2.29
N ASP A 31 14.17 -15.91 2.23
CA ASP A 31 14.90 -15.17 1.19
C ASP A 31 16.19 -14.59 1.76
N GLU A 32 17.30 -15.30 1.58
CA GLU A 32 18.62 -14.94 2.14
C GLU A 32 19.11 -13.57 1.68
N THR A 33 18.66 -13.08 0.52
CA THR A 33 19.04 -11.76 -0.02
C THR A 33 18.59 -10.63 0.91
N THR A 34 17.50 -10.85 1.66
CA THR A 34 16.92 -9.89 2.60
C THR A 34 17.72 -9.75 3.89
N PHE A 35 18.61 -10.69 4.21
CA PHE A 35 19.31 -10.73 5.49
C PHE A 35 20.37 -9.62 5.59
N LYS A 36 20.92 -9.23 4.45
CA LYS A 36 21.94 -8.18 4.34
C LYS A 36 21.37 -6.83 3.92
N ASN A 37 20.06 -6.73 3.68
CA ASN A 37 19.44 -5.49 3.24
C ASN A 37 19.19 -4.58 4.44
N ASP A 38 19.91 -3.46 4.48
CA ASP A 38 19.80 -2.39 5.47
C ASP A 38 19.24 -1.09 4.89
N GLU A 39 18.96 -1.05 3.58
CA GLU A 39 18.47 0.14 2.89
C GLU A 39 16.94 0.23 2.84
N ALA A 40 16.26 -0.92 2.86
CA ALA A 40 14.81 -1.03 2.78
C ALA A 40 14.23 -1.69 4.03
N PHE A 41 13.01 -1.29 4.36
CA PHE A 41 12.25 -1.86 5.46
C PHE A 41 10.78 -1.99 5.12
N MET A 42 10.11 -2.89 5.84
CA MET A 42 8.68 -3.06 5.80
C MET A 42 8.00 -2.21 6.87
N VAL A 43 6.87 -1.60 6.53
CA VAL A 43 5.93 -1.00 7.48
C VAL A 43 4.73 -1.92 7.56
N GLY A 44 4.63 -2.68 8.66
CA GLY A 44 3.75 -3.85 8.76
C GLY A 44 4.11 -4.90 7.72
N ASN A 45 3.13 -5.66 7.26
CA ASN A 45 3.29 -6.66 6.19
C ASN A 45 2.98 -6.11 4.78
N SER A 46 2.53 -4.85 4.67
CA SER A 46 1.89 -4.34 3.45
C SER A 46 2.69 -3.31 2.66
N LEU A 47 3.64 -2.60 3.28
CA LEU A 47 4.40 -1.53 2.62
C LEU A 47 5.89 -1.78 2.71
N LEU A 48 6.58 -1.78 1.58
CA LEU A 48 8.04 -1.69 1.51
C LEU A 48 8.43 -0.23 1.27
N VAL A 49 9.39 0.27 2.04
CA VAL A 49 9.94 1.62 1.89
C VAL A 49 11.43 1.51 1.64
N GLN A 50 11.91 2.17 0.59
CA GLN A 50 13.32 2.22 0.24
C GLN A 50 13.89 3.58 0.63
N GLY A 51 14.97 3.58 1.42
CA GLY A 51 15.76 4.78 1.69
C GLY A 51 16.66 5.17 0.51
N ILE A 52 16.91 6.47 0.36
CA ILE A 52 17.90 7.03 -0.56
C ILE A 52 18.98 7.69 0.29
N PHE A 53 20.16 7.07 0.35
CA PHE A 53 21.26 7.50 1.25
C PHE A 53 22.40 8.22 0.51
N ILE A 54 22.31 8.33 -0.82
CA ILE A 54 23.31 8.95 -1.66
C ILE A 54 22.79 10.32 -2.11
N GLU A 55 23.56 11.36 -1.82
CA GLU A 55 23.27 12.72 -2.26
C GLU A 55 23.17 12.80 -3.79
N GLN A 56 22.15 13.52 -4.29
CA GLN A 56 21.91 13.72 -5.72
C GLN A 56 21.83 12.43 -6.55
N ALA A 57 21.49 11.30 -5.92
CA ALA A 57 21.25 10.05 -6.62
C ALA A 57 20.17 10.23 -7.70
N LYS A 58 20.49 9.88 -8.95
CA LYS A 58 19.51 9.89 -10.05
C LYS A 58 18.71 8.59 -10.13
N HIS A 59 19.27 7.51 -9.56
CA HIS A 59 18.65 6.20 -9.58
C HIS A 59 18.91 5.48 -8.26
N VAL A 60 17.97 4.64 -7.86
CA VAL A 60 18.07 3.73 -6.71
C VAL A 60 17.77 2.31 -7.16
N SER A 61 18.53 1.34 -6.66
CA SER A 61 18.28 -0.08 -6.92
C SER A 61 17.48 -0.65 -5.76
N VAL A 62 16.26 -1.11 -6.04
CA VAL A 62 15.34 -1.59 -5.00
C VAL A 62 15.15 -3.09 -5.16
N TYR A 63 15.56 -3.85 -4.15
CA TYR A 63 15.24 -5.27 -4.10
C TYR A 63 13.81 -5.46 -3.62
N MET A 64 13.00 -6.15 -4.42
CA MET A 64 11.62 -6.46 -4.07
C MET A 64 11.51 -7.94 -3.71
N PRO A 65 11.34 -8.29 -2.42
CA PRO A 65 11.39 -9.68 -1.97
C PRO A 65 10.12 -10.46 -2.30
N GLY A 66 10.18 -11.78 -2.13
CA GLY A 66 9.04 -12.68 -2.30
C GLY A 66 8.72 -13.02 -3.76
N LYS A 67 7.60 -13.72 -3.98
CA LYS A 67 7.13 -14.08 -5.35
C LYS A 67 6.01 -13.17 -5.82
N GLU A 68 5.47 -12.38 -4.90
CA GLU A 68 4.34 -11.51 -5.13
C GLU A 68 4.75 -10.27 -5.92
N SER A 69 3.78 -9.69 -6.62
CA SER A 69 3.98 -8.39 -7.26
C SER A 69 3.98 -7.26 -6.22
N TRP A 70 4.67 -6.20 -6.57
CA TRP A 70 4.77 -4.97 -5.80
C TRP A 70 4.24 -3.81 -6.61
N TYR A 71 3.56 -2.87 -5.96
CA TYR A 71 2.90 -1.77 -6.63
C TYR A 71 3.37 -0.45 -6.06
N ASP A 72 3.93 0.41 -6.90
CA ASP A 72 4.29 1.77 -6.50
C ASP A 72 3.05 2.49 -5.95
N VAL A 73 3.17 2.99 -4.73
CA VAL A 73 2.07 3.66 -4.02
C VAL A 73 1.64 4.93 -4.77
N ARG A 74 2.58 5.63 -5.41
CA ARG A 74 2.38 6.87 -6.15
C ARG A 74 1.95 6.62 -7.60
N THR A 75 2.70 5.83 -8.36
CA THR A 75 2.45 5.64 -9.80
C THR A 75 1.55 4.46 -10.13
N GLY A 76 1.33 3.55 -9.17
CA GLY A 76 0.59 2.31 -9.42
C GLY A 76 1.38 1.30 -10.25
N ALA A 77 2.59 1.64 -10.73
CA ALA A 77 3.45 0.76 -11.51
C ALA A 77 3.68 -0.57 -10.79
N THR A 78 3.60 -1.66 -11.55
CA THR A 78 3.75 -3.02 -11.03
C THR A 78 5.17 -3.51 -11.28
N TYR A 79 5.73 -4.16 -10.27
CA TYR A 79 7.07 -4.74 -10.27
C TYR A 79 7.01 -6.19 -9.80
N SER A 80 7.85 -7.04 -10.36
CA SER A 80 7.96 -8.44 -9.94
C SER A 80 8.74 -8.57 -8.63
N GLY A 81 8.27 -9.43 -7.73
CA GLY A 81 9.07 -9.90 -6.59
C GLY A 81 10.22 -10.82 -7.01
N GLY A 82 11.19 -10.98 -6.13
CA GLY A 82 12.37 -11.82 -6.29
C GLY A 82 13.44 -11.19 -7.19
N SER A 83 13.34 -9.89 -7.45
CA SER A 83 14.22 -9.19 -8.39
C SER A 83 14.51 -7.77 -7.94
N THR A 84 15.70 -7.28 -8.31
CA THR A 84 16.12 -5.89 -8.10
C THR A 84 15.67 -5.03 -9.28
N HIS A 85 15.02 -3.91 -8.98
CA HIS A 85 14.55 -2.94 -9.96
C HIS A 85 15.33 -1.64 -9.85
N LYS A 86 15.78 -1.11 -10.99
CA LYS A 86 16.41 0.21 -11.05
C LYS A 86 15.35 1.27 -11.28
N LEU A 87 15.17 2.16 -10.31
CA LEU A 87 14.15 3.20 -10.30
C LEU A 87 14.77 4.58 -10.38
N GLU A 88 14.05 5.52 -10.95
CA GLU A 88 14.41 6.93 -10.92
C GLU A 88 14.24 7.45 -9.48
N ALA A 89 15.29 8.06 -8.94
CA ALA A 89 15.25 8.70 -7.65
C ALA A 89 14.77 10.15 -7.84
N LEU A 90 13.57 10.43 -7.34
CA LEU A 90 12.97 11.77 -7.40
C LEU A 90 13.17 12.46 -6.05
N GLU A 91 13.69 13.68 -6.07
CA GLU A 91 13.95 14.47 -4.86
C GLU A 91 12.69 14.71 -4.02
N GLU A 92 11.54 14.85 -4.67
CA GLU A 92 10.25 15.11 -4.02
C GLU A 92 9.57 13.84 -3.46
N SER A 93 10.15 12.65 -3.63
CA SER A 93 9.45 11.41 -3.27
C SER A 93 10.35 10.31 -2.72
N ILE A 94 9.83 9.63 -1.70
CA ILE A 94 10.44 8.41 -1.16
C ILE A 94 9.78 7.21 -1.86
N PRO A 95 10.56 6.30 -2.48
CA PRO A 95 10.01 5.10 -3.11
C PRO A 95 9.33 4.20 -2.06
N ALA A 96 8.04 3.94 -2.28
CA ALA A 96 7.24 3.08 -1.43
C ALA A 96 6.35 2.18 -2.28
N PHE A 97 6.27 0.90 -1.89
CA PHE A 97 5.60 -0.14 -2.66
C PHE A 97 4.62 -0.90 -1.78
N GLN A 98 3.39 -1.06 -2.25
CA GLN A 98 2.40 -1.92 -1.61
C GLN A 98 2.56 -3.35 -2.12
N ARG A 99 2.66 -4.30 -1.18
CA ARG A 99 2.67 -5.73 -1.47
C ARG A 99 1.32 -6.17 -2.01
N ALA A 100 1.30 -7.01 -3.03
CA ALA A 100 0.05 -7.57 -3.53
C ALA A 100 -0.67 -8.44 -2.48
N GLY A 101 -1.99 -8.51 -2.55
CA GLY A 101 -2.81 -9.24 -1.58
C GLY A 101 -3.04 -8.50 -0.27
N THR A 102 -2.65 -7.22 -0.19
CA THR A 102 -2.83 -6.40 1.02
C THR A 102 -3.87 -5.30 0.84
N ILE A 103 -4.46 -4.88 1.96
CA ILE A 103 -5.44 -3.80 2.03
C ILE A 103 -4.88 -2.72 2.95
N ILE A 104 -4.76 -1.50 2.43
CA ILE A 104 -4.26 -0.36 3.20
C ILE A 104 -5.42 0.62 3.46
N PRO A 105 -5.86 0.79 4.71
CA PRO A 105 -6.81 1.83 5.07
C PRO A 105 -6.11 3.18 5.15
N ARG A 106 -6.71 4.19 4.52
CA ARG A 106 -6.21 5.57 4.52
C ARG A 106 -7.34 6.58 4.61
N ARG A 107 -7.01 7.82 4.96
CA ARG A 107 -7.90 8.98 4.87
C ARG A 107 -7.33 9.97 3.86
N ASP A 108 -8.08 10.26 2.82
CA ASP A 108 -7.61 11.14 1.73
C ASP A 108 -7.97 12.60 1.92
N ARG A 109 -8.83 12.90 2.89
CA ARG A 109 -9.09 14.27 3.32
C ARG A 109 -8.01 14.71 4.30
N PHE A 110 -6.97 15.36 3.78
CA PHE A 110 -5.93 15.94 4.62
C PHE A 110 -6.47 17.16 5.37
N ARG A 111 -6.22 17.21 6.67
CA ARG A 111 -6.51 18.35 7.55
C ARG A 111 -5.27 18.71 8.35
N ARG A 112 -5.33 19.83 9.09
CA ARG A 112 -4.22 20.31 9.92
C ARG A 112 -3.88 19.43 11.14
N SER A 113 -4.79 18.53 11.58
CA SER A 113 -4.51 17.61 12.70
C SER A 113 -5.27 16.29 12.61
N SER A 114 -4.74 15.26 13.27
CA SER A 114 -5.36 13.94 13.38
C SER A 114 -6.75 14.00 14.02
N THR A 115 -6.95 14.84 15.04
CA THR A 115 -8.25 15.04 15.70
C THR A 115 -9.32 15.50 14.72
N GLN A 116 -8.98 16.40 13.79
CA GLN A 116 -9.95 16.86 12.80
C GLN A 116 -10.23 15.82 11.73
N MET A 117 -9.30 14.90 11.50
CA MET A 117 -9.49 13.78 10.58
C MET A 117 -10.30 12.64 11.20
N ALA A 118 -10.57 12.65 12.52
CA ALA A 118 -11.14 11.54 13.27
C ALA A 118 -12.46 10.99 12.67
N ASN A 119 -13.28 11.86 12.09
CA ASN A 119 -14.57 11.52 11.50
C ASN A 119 -14.57 11.55 9.96
N ASP A 120 -13.40 11.73 9.33
CA ASP A 120 -13.32 11.67 7.87
C ASP A 120 -13.48 10.22 7.37
N PRO A 121 -14.10 10.05 6.19
CA PRO A 121 -14.33 8.74 5.61
C PRO A 121 -13.00 8.02 5.31
N TYR A 122 -13.01 6.71 5.46
CA TYR A 122 -11.92 5.85 5.05
C TYR A 122 -11.94 5.62 3.53
N THR A 123 -10.75 5.48 2.97
CA THR A 123 -10.50 4.93 1.63
C THR A 123 -9.73 3.63 1.82
N LEU A 124 -10.15 2.56 1.13
CA LEU A 124 -9.47 1.27 1.15
C LEU A 124 -8.75 1.06 -0.18
N ARG A 125 -7.42 0.98 -0.14
CA ARG A 125 -6.63 0.60 -1.31
C ARG A 125 -6.42 -0.92 -1.30
N ILE A 126 -7.05 -1.61 -2.25
CA ILE A 126 -7.07 -3.06 -2.33
C ILE A 126 -6.26 -3.51 -3.55
N ILE A 127 -5.27 -4.37 -3.34
CA ILE A 127 -4.51 -4.94 -4.46
C ILE A 127 -4.84 -6.42 -4.60
N ILE A 128 -5.57 -6.75 -5.66
CA ILE A 128 -6.04 -8.11 -5.94
C ILE A 128 -5.03 -8.84 -6.81
N MET A 129 -4.64 -10.04 -6.38
CA MET A 129 -3.75 -10.92 -7.14
C MET A 129 -4.52 -11.72 -8.21
N GLY A 130 -3.88 -11.94 -9.37
CA GLY A 130 -4.37 -12.88 -10.39
C GLY A 130 -5.61 -12.44 -11.17
N HIS A 131 -6.00 -11.17 -11.06
CA HIS A 131 -7.17 -10.64 -11.76
C HIS A 131 -6.79 -9.80 -12.98
N ALA A 132 -7.54 -9.97 -14.08
CA ALA A 132 -7.28 -9.23 -15.32
C ALA A 132 -7.47 -7.71 -15.13
N VAL A 133 -6.55 -6.94 -15.70
CA VAL A 133 -6.57 -5.47 -15.71
C VAL A 133 -7.79 -4.99 -16.50
N GLY A 134 -8.79 -4.40 -15.81
CA GLY A 134 -10.00 -3.87 -16.44
C GLY A 134 -10.93 -3.20 -15.43
N PRO A 135 -11.88 -2.35 -15.89
CA PRO A 135 -12.87 -1.73 -15.03
C PRO A 135 -13.78 -2.82 -14.42
N ARG A 136 -13.96 -2.77 -13.11
CA ARG A 136 -14.71 -3.69 -12.26
C ARG A 136 -15.55 -2.88 -11.29
N ASN A 137 -16.76 -3.32 -11.04
CA ASN A 137 -17.62 -2.69 -10.05
C ASN A 137 -17.39 -3.37 -8.70
N ALA A 138 -17.35 -2.59 -7.62
CA ALA A 138 -17.33 -3.13 -6.28
C ALA A 138 -18.67 -2.89 -5.60
N LEU A 139 -19.24 -3.96 -5.04
CA LEU A 139 -20.45 -3.93 -4.24
C LEU A 139 -20.09 -4.19 -2.78
N VAL A 140 -20.70 -3.42 -1.88
CA VAL A 140 -20.66 -3.71 -0.45
C VAL A 140 -21.97 -4.40 -0.05
N GLU A 141 -21.85 -5.61 0.47
CA GLU A 141 -22.94 -6.35 1.12
C GLU A 141 -22.96 -6.07 2.63
N PRO A 142 -24.15 -6.08 3.27
CA PRO A 142 -25.43 -6.61 2.77
C PRO A 142 -26.29 -5.62 1.95
N ASP A 143 -25.98 -4.33 1.97
CA ASP A 143 -26.81 -3.28 1.33
C ASP A 143 -26.71 -3.24 -0.21
N ASN A 144 -25.88 -4.09 -0.84
CA ASN A 144 -25.58 -4.10 -2.29
C ASN A 144 -25.29 -2.70 -2.86
N ARG A 145 -24.60 -1.86 -2.08
CA ARG A 145 -24.27 -0.50 -2.50
C ARG A 145 -23.07 -0.54 -3.45
N ASN A 146 -23.26 0.04 -4.64
CA ASN A 146 -22.16 0.34 -5.55
C ASN A 146 -21.20 1.32 -4.87
N VAL A 147 -19.92 0.95 -4.84
CA VAL A 147 -18.86 1.83 -4.32
C VAL A 147 -18.14 2.52 -5.46
N GLU A 148 -17.70 3.76 -5.22
CA GLU A 148 -16.81 4.45 -6.14
C GLU A 148 -15.49 3.67 -6.28
N THR A 149 -15.34 2.98 -7.41
CA THR A 149 -14.08 2.32 -7.79
C THR A 149 -13.28 3.25 -8.68
N GLU A 150 -12.03 3.52 -8.31
CA GLU A 150 -11.08 4.21 -9.17
C GLU A 150 -10.03 3.22 -9.67
N PHE A 151 -9.75 3.31 -10.97
CA PHE A 151 -8.73 2.53 -11.66
C PHE A 151 -7.50 3.40 -11.87
N GLY A 152 -6.37 2.96 -11.34
CA GLY A 152 -5.07 3.60 -11.55
C GLY A 152 -4.50 4.24 -10.29
N PRO A 153 -3.27 4.78 -10.36
CA PRO A 153 -2.73 5.54 -9.26
C PRO A 153 -3.68 6.66 -8.87
N LEU A 154 -3.77 6.95 -7.58
CA LEU A 154 -4.34 8.20 -7.10
C LEU A 154 -3.68 9.32 -7.90
N GLN A 155 -4.44 9.96 -8.79
CA GLN A 155 -3.93 11.04 -9.60
C GLN A 155 -3.51 12.18 -8.68
N LEU A 156 -2.22 12.23 -8.37
CA LEU A 156 -1.58 13.42 -7.84
C LEU A 156 -0.83 14.18 -8.92
N LEU A 157 -0.54 13.58 -10.10
CA LEU A 157 0.20 14.27 -11.17
C LEU A 157 0.15 13.56 -12.56
N GLY A 158 -1.04 13.31 -13.11
CA GLY A 158 -1.25 13.21 -14.57
C GLY A 158 -0.53 12.11 -15.40
N ARG A 159 -0.04 11.00 -14.84
CA ARG A 159 0.52 9.88 -15.62
C ARG A 159 -0.22 8.56 -15.36
N THR A 160 -0.56 7.86 -16.44
CA THR A 160 -1.27 6.56 -16.49
C THR A 160 -0.32 5.41 -16.13
N GLY A 161 -0.49 4.83 -14.94
CA GLY A 161 0.10 3.55 -14.54
C GLY A 161 -0.89 2.39 -14.64
N PRO A 162 -0.45 1.13 -14.43
CA PRO A 162 -1.32 -0.03 -14.46
C PRO A 162 -2.44 0.06 -13.41
N ALA A 163 -3.61 -0.45 -13.78
CA ALA A 163 -4.85 -0.20 -13.03
C ALA A 163 -4.92 -1.06 -11.76
N VAL A 164 -4.76 -0.41 -10.60
CA VAL A 164 -5.07 -0.99 -9.28
C VAL A 164 -6.48 -0.58 -8.89
N LEU A 165 -7.31 -1.54 -8.46
CA LEU A 165 -8.66 -1.26 -7.96
C LEU A 165 -8.60 -0.52 -6.61
N THR A 166 -8.87 0.78 -6.61
CA THR A 166 -8.99 1.55 -5.36
C THR A 166 -10.46 1.77 -5.04
N ILE A 167 -10.89 1.33 -3.86
CA ILE A 167 -12.28 1.49 -3.40
C ILE A 167 -12.36 2.73 -2.54
N ARG A 168 -12.99 3.78 -3.06
CA ARG A 168 -13.17 5.07 -2.38
C ARG A 168 -14.52 5.11 -1.68
N LYS A 169 -14.51 5.59 -0.43
CA LYS A 169 -15.71 5.81 0.39
C LYS A 169 -16.66 4.58 0.40
N PRO A 170 -16.22 3.43 0.94
CA PRO A 170 -17.12 2.28 1.03
C PRO A 170 -18.37 2.55 1.88
N GLY A 171 -18.41 3.65 2.66
CA GLY A 171 -19.62 4.09 3.38
C GLY A 171 -20.03 3.14 4.51
N VAL A 172 -19.17 2.16 4.80
CA VAL A 172 -19.37 1.14 5.83
C VAL A 172 -18.90 1.63 7.18
N ARG A 173 -19.66 1.28 8.22
CA ARG A 173 -19.16 1.35 9.59
C ARG A 173 -18.19 0.19 9.78
N VAL A 174 -17.01 0.49 10.33
CA VAL A 174 -15.97 -0.52 10.61
C VAL A 174 -16.43 -1.55 11.65
N ALA A 175 -17.48 -1.23 12.43
CA ALA A 175 -18.03 -2.10 13.47
C ALA A 175 -18.99 -3.19 12.95
N ASP A 176 -19.47 -3.07 11.71
CA ASP A 176 -20.42 -4.02 11.13
C ASP A 176 -19.69 -5.04 10.23
N ASP A 177 -20.19 -6.27 10.14
CA ASP A 177 -19.67 -7.25 9.18
C ASP A 177 -20.14 -6.87 7.77
N TRP A 178 -19.20 -6.61 6.87
CA TRP A 178 -19.47 -6.28 5.48
C TRP A 178 -18.53 -7.05 4.53
N THR A 179 -19.03 -7.36 3.35
CA THR A 179 -18.27 -8.05 2.30
C THR A 179 -18.18 -7.17 1.07
N ILE A 180 -16.98 -7.01 0.51
CA ILE A 180 -16.80 -6.36 -0.79
C ILE A 180 -16.78 -7.45 -1.87
N LYS A 181 -17.80 -7.47 -2.71
CA LYS A 181 -17.84 -8.29 -3.92
C LYS A 181 -17.33 -7.48 -5.10
N ILE A 182 -16.34 -8.01 -5.80
CA ILE A 182 -15.79 -7.41 -7.02
C ILE A 182 -16.37 -8.18 -8.20
N LEU A 183 -17.15 -7.48 -9.03
CA LEU A 183 -17.83 -8.01 -10.22
C LEU A 183 -17.00 -7.83 -11.47
#